data_AF-A0A0B6XEN1-F1
#
_entry.id   AF-A0A0B6XEN1-F1
#
_cell.length_a   1.000
_cell.length_b   1.000
_cell.length_c   1.000
_cell.angle_alpha   90.00
_cell.angle_beta   90.00
_cell.angle_gamma   90.00
#
_symmetry.space_group_name_H-M   'P 1'
#
loop_
_entity.id
_entity.type
_entity.pdbx_description
1 polymer ?
#
loop_
_entity_poly.entity_id
_entity_poly.type
_entity_poly.pdbx_seq_one_letter_code
_entity_poly.pdbx_strand_id
1 'polypeptide(L)'
;MKKLERQEAPDCLSNFKHGVDSWGAVPKDEIWSKLEQMQGEFCAYCECRLKGKSKHIEHFRKRETFPDKAFNWGNLFGSCGDPQKTGGWGCCGIYKDNRKLNPPCDINKLIKPDEEDPGDYLLFLISGHVVPQRNLCDRERQKAEETIRVFNLNNDTSLFNSRKNTIE
;
A
#
# COMPACT_ATOMS: atom_id res chain seq x y z
N MET A 1 -4.73 6.11 6.89
CA MET A 1 -3.94 4.87 6.75
C MET A 1 -3.98 4.25 8.12
N LYS A 2 -4.47 3.01 8.28
CA LYS A 2 -4.60 2.38 9.61
C LYS A 2 -3.37 1.56 9.92
N LYS A 3 -3.08 1.42 11.21
CA LYS A 3 -2.19 0.36 11.69
C LYS A 3 -2.81 -0.99 11.33
N LEU A 4 -1.99 -1.88 10.80
CA LEU A 4 -2.37 -3.22 10.36
C LEU A 4 -1.71 -4.24 11.27
N GLU A 5 -2.49 -5.21 11.74
CA GLU A 5 -1.97 -6.31 12.55
C GLU A 5 -1.96 -7.56 11.68
N ARG A 6 -0.77 -8.13 11.45
CA ARG A 6 -0.64 -9.33 10.61
C ARG A 6 -1.12 -10.56 11.35
N GLN A 7 -1.97 -11.32 10.67
CA GLN A 7 -2.26 -12.70 11.02
C GLN A 7 -1.25 -13.64 10.38
N GLU A 8 -1.40 -14.93 10.69
CA GLU A 8 -0.64 -16.01 10.04
C GLU A 8 -0.70 -15.91 8.52
N ALA A 9 0.44 -16.15 7.88
CA ALA A 9 0.56 -16.14 6.43
C ALA A 9 -0.37 -17.18 5.80
N PRO A 10 -0.89 -16.94 4.58
CA PRO A 10 -1.60 -17.96 3.83
C PRO A 10 -0.65 -19.12 3.49
N ASP A 11 -1.10 -20.35 3.73
CA ASP A 11 -0.32 -21.57 3.52
C ASP A 11 0.21 -21.70 2.09
N CYS A 12 -0.52 -21.19 1.10
CA CYS A 12 -0.06 -21.24 -0.29
C CYS A 12 1.32 -20.63 -0.47
N LEU A 13 1.69 -19.57 0.27
CA LEU A 13 2.98 -18.88 0.09
C LEU A 13 4.18 -19.75 0.46
N SER A 14 4.05 -20.71 1.39
CA SER A 14 5.17 -21.59 1.74
C SER A 14 5.54 -22.57 0.63
N ASN A 15 4.65 -22.75 -0.35
CA ASN A 15 4.87 -23.65 -1.49
C ASN A 15 5.61 -22.99 -2.65
N PHE A 16 5.89 -21.68 -2.59
CA PHE A 16 6.54 -20.95 -3.67
C PHE A 16 7.92 -20.45 -3.27
N LYS A 17 8.88 -20.62 -4.18
CA LYS A 17 10.27 -20.21 -3.97
C LYS A 17 10.75 -19.28 -5.08
N HIS A 18 11.36 -18.17 -4.68
CA HIS A 18 12.00 -17.26 -5.63
C HIS A 18 13.11 -17.97 -6.44
N GLY A 19 13.15 -17.70 -7.74
CA GLY A 19 14.10 -18.30 -8.69
C GLY A 19 13.63 -19.65 -9.27
N VAL A 20 12.56 -20.22 -8.72
CA VAL A 20 11.94 -21.46 -9.20
C VAL A 20 10.54 -21.16 -9.72
N ASP A 21 9.73 -20.51 -8.90
CA ASP A 21 8.32 -20.28 -9.21
C ASP A 21 8.03 -18.85 -9.65
N SER A 22 6.98 -18.72 -10.47
CA SER A 22 6.46 -17.44 -10.91
C SER A 22 5.38 -16.92 -9.97
N TRP A 23 5.40 -15.61 -9.68
CA TRP A 23 4.29 -14.94 -8.97
C TRP A 23 2.94 -15.17 -9.65
N GLY A 24 2.90 -15.35 -10.97
CA GLY A 24 1.66 -15.61 -11.71
C GLY A 24 0.96 -16.90 -11.28
N ALA A 25 1.70 -17.89 -10.78
CA ALA A 25 1.16 -19.20 -10.39
C ALA A 25 0.56 -19.23 -8.99
N VAL A 26 0.81 -18.22 -8.14
CA VAL A 26 0.34 -18.24 -6.75
C VAL A 26 -1.18 -18.05 -6.69
N PRO A 27 -1.93 -18.88 -5.94
CA PRO A 27 -3.36 -18.70 -5.69
C PRO A 27 -3.64 -17.35 -5.03
N LYS A 28 -4.12 -16.38 -5.82
CA LYS A 28 -4.33 -15.00 -5.33
C LYS A 28 -5.48 -14.91 -4.35
N ASP A 29 -6.45 -15.81 -4.45
CA ASP A 29 -7.67 -15.80 -3.65
C ASP A 29 -7.37 -16.08 -2.18
N GLU A 30 -6.45 -17.00 -1.90
CA GLU A 30 -5.98 -17.31 -0.54
C GLU A 30 -5.25 -16.12 0.10
N ILE A 31 -4.43 -15.41 -0.69
CA ILE A 31 -3.75 -14.20 -0.21
C ILE A 31 -4.77 -13.10 0.05
N TRP A 32 -5.74 -12.90 -0.85
CA TRP A 32 -6.80 -11.90 -0.67
C TRP A 32 -7.64 -12.18 0.57
N SER A 33 -7.98 -13.44 0.86
CA SER A 33 -8.70 -13.79 2.09
C SER A 33 -7.97 -13.31 3.36
N LYS A 34 -6.63 -13.48 3.42
CA LYS A 34 -5.82 -12.98 4.55
C LYS A 34 -5.64 -11.46 4.54
N LEU A 35 -5.52 -10.85 3.36
CA LEU A 35 -5.43 -9.38 3.24
C LEU A 35 -6.73 -8.70 3.68
N GLU A 36 -7.88 -9.27 3.35
CA GLU A 36 -9.20 -8.75 3.76
C GLU A 36 -9.41 -8.91 5.26
N GLN A 37 -8.90 -9.98 5.89
CA GLN A 37 -8.88 -10.10 7.36
C GLN A 37 -8.01 -9.00 8.00
N MET A 38 -6.87 -8.66 7.40
CA MET A 38 -5.93 -7.68 7.94
C MET A 38 -6.37 -6.22 7.70
N GLN A 39 -6.87 -5.90 6.52
CA GLN A 39 -7.12 -4.52 6.06
C GLN A 39 -8.62 -4.18 5.95
N GLY A 40 -9.50 -5.18 6.09
CA GLY A 40 -10.87 -5.09 5.61
C GLY A 40 -10.90 -4.94 4.08
N GLU A 41 -11.99 -4.37 3.57
CA GLU A 41 -12.14 -4.06 2.15
C GLU A 41 -11.43 -2.76 1.74
N PHE A 42 -10.32 -2.39 2.38
CA PHE A 42 -9.66 -1.09 2.16
C PHE A 42 -8.24 -1.22 1.62
N CYS A 43 -7.84 -0.25 0.81
CA CYS A 43 -6.46 -0.08 0.37
C CYS A 43 -5.57 0.19 1.59
N ALA A 44 -4.45 -0.53 1.69
CA ALA A 44 -3.48 -0.40 2.80
C ALA A 44 -2.94 1.01 2.98
N TYR A 45 -2.92 1.83 1.91
CA TYR A 45 -2.30 3.15 1.92
C TYR A 45 -3.35 4.27 1.94
N CYS A 46 -4.21 4.33 0.92
CA CYS A 46 -5.15 5.44 0.80
C CYS A 46 -6.45 5.28 1.57
N GLU A 47 -6.74 4.07 2.08
CA GLU A 47 -8.01 3.69 2.74
C GLU A 47 -9.26 3.83 1.87
N CYS A 48 -9.13 3.94 0.55
CA CYS A 48 -10.30 3.80 -0.31
C CYS A 48 -10.76 2.34 -0.33
N ARG A 49 -12.08 2.14 -0.41
CA ARG A 49 -12.69 0.82 -0.46
C ARG A 49 -12.31 0.11 -1.77
N LEU A 50 -11.75 -1.08 -1.67
CA LEU A 50 -11.38 -1.97 -2.76
C LEU A 50 -12.64 -2.67 -3.27
N LYS A 51 -13.16 -2.26 -4.42
CA LYS A 51 -14.34 -2.87 -5.05
C LYS A 51 -14.00 -3.51 -6.39
N GLY A 52 -14.52 -4.71 -6.61
CA GLY A 52 -14.42 -5.40 -7.90
C GLY A 52 -12.99 -5.57 -8.39
N LYS A 53 -12.72 -5.14 -9.63
CA LYS A 53 -11.42 -5.30 -10.32
C LYS A 53 -10.42 -4.17 -10.03
N SER A 54 -10.81 -3.14 -9.28
CA SER A 54 -9.94 -1.98 -8.98
C SER A 54 -9.06 -2.21 -7.75
N LYS A 55 -8.49 -3.41 -7.63
CA LYS A 55 -7.56 -3.78 -6.55
C LYS A 55 -6.46 -4.70 -7.06
N HIS A 56 -5.28 -4.63 -6.45
CA HIS A 56 -4.16 -5.53 -6.72
C HIS A 56 -3.39 -5.87 -5.45
N ILE A 57 -2.64 -6.98 -5.49
CA ILE A 57 -1.70 -7.33 -4.43
C ILE A 57 -0.42 -6.54 -4.67
N GLU A 58 -0.12 -5.64 -3.76
CA GLU A 58 1.05 -4.80 -3.75
C GLU A 58 2.22 -5.48 -3.03
N HIS A 59 3.41 -5.34 -3.60
CA HIS A 59 4.67 -5.65 -2.93
C HIS A 59 5.27 -4.36 -2.39
N PHE A 60 5.32 -4.19 -1.06
CA PHE A 60 5.87 -2.97 -0.45
C PHE A 60 7.28 -2.68 -0.96
N ARG A 61 8.17 -3.67 -0.84
CA ARG A 61 9.44 -3.77 -1.58
C ARG A 61 9.17 -4.42 -2.93
N LYS A 62 9.24 -3.64 -4.02
CA LYS A 62 8.86 -4.06 -5.37
C LYS A 62 9.69 -5.26 -5.86
N ARG A 63 9.02 -6.20 -6.54
CA ARG A 63 9.61 -7.45 -7.04
C ARG A 63 10.79 -7.24 -7.97
N GLU A 64 10.79 -6.17 -8.77
CA GLU A 64 11.90 -5.87 -9.68
C GLU A 64 13.23 -5.62 -8.97
N THR A 65 13.18 -5.11 -7.73
CA THR A 65 14.39 -4.77 -6.94
C THR A 65 14.62 -5.75 -5.79
N PHE A 66 13.57 -6.38 -5.28
CA PHE A 66 13.63 -7.33 -4.17
C PHE A 66 12.88 -8.62 -4.52
N PRO A 67 13.38 -9.40 -5.49
CA PRO A 67 12.65 -10.54 -6.02
C PRO A 67 12.57 -11.70 -5.01
N ASP A 68 13.52 -11.77 -4.05
CA ASP A 68 13.50 -12.67 -2.89
C ASP A 68 12.33 -12.38 -1.93
N LYS A 69 11.74 -11.18 -1.99
CA LYS A 69 10.56 -10.79 -1.19
C LYS A 69 9.24 -11.02 -1.91
N ALA A 70 9.25 -11.63 -3.11
CA ALA A 70 8.04 -11.82 -3.91
C ALA A 70 6.95 -12.66 -3.21
N PHE A 71 7.35 -13.66 -2.42
CA PHE A 71 6.45 -14.57 -1.70
C PHE A 71 6.42 -14.32 -0.20
N ASN A 72 7.08 -13.26 0.28
CA ASN A 72 7.13 -12.95 1.70
C ASN A 72 5.82 -12.27 2.13
N TRP A 73 5.04 -12.90 3.02
CA TRP A 73 3.78 -12.36 3.51
C TRP A 73 3.91 -10.94 4.08
N GLY A 74 4.98 -10.69 4.84
CA GLY A 74 5.35 -9.38 5.41
C GLY A 74 5.58 -8.27 4.38
N ASN A 75 5.69 -8.63 3.10
CA ASN A 75 5.87 -7.71 1.98
C ASN A 75 4.59 -7.49 1.15
N LEU A 76 3.49 -8.18 1.46
CA LEU A 76 2.24 -8.15 0.69
C LEU A 76 1.17 -7.29 1.36
N PHE A 77 0.48 -6.50 0.54
CA PHE A 77 -0.62 -5.62 0.94
C PHE A 77 -1.73 -5.58 -0.13
N GLY A 78 -2.96 -5.31 0.26
CA GLY A 78 -4.03 -4.97 -0.68
C GLY A 78 -3.96 -3.49 -1.04
N SER A 79 -3.82 -3.15 -2.33
CA SER A 79 -3.80 -1.76 -2.81
C SER A 79 -4.88 -1.52 -3.85
N CYS A 80 -5.35 -0.27 -3.95
CA CYS A 80 -6.16 0.14 -5.09
C CYS A 80 -5.31 0.20 -6.36
N GLY A 81 -5.94 -0.05 -7.50
CA GLY A 81 -5.26 -0.07 -8.79
C GLY A 81 -5.89 -1.07 -9.75
N ASP A 82 -5.46 -1.01 -11.01
CA ASP A 82 -5.73 -2.07 -11.98
C ASP A 82 -4.62 -3.14 -11.90
N PRO A 83 -4.94 -4.43 -11.70
CA PRO A 83 -3.99 -5.53 -11.78
C PRO A 83 -3.09 -5.51 -13.02
N GLN A 84 -3.61 -5.04 -14.15
CA GLN A 84 -2.85 -4.95 -15.40
C GLN A 84 -1.85 -3.79 -15.40
N LYS A 85 -1.98 -2.83 -14.46
CA LYS A 85 -1.17 -1.61 -14.36
C LYS A 85 -1.16 -0.78 -15.67
N THR A 86 -2.14 -0.96 -16.55
CA THR A 86 -2.23 -0.33 -17.87
C THR A 86 -2.94 1.03 -17.85
N GLY A 87 -3.76 1.28 -16.82
CA GLY A 87 -4.66 2.44 -16.75
C GLY A 87 -4.14 3.70 -16.05
N GLY A 88 -2.84 3.82 -15.75
CA GLY A 88 -2.29 5.05 -15.16
C GLY A 88 -2.91 5.43 -13.80
N TRP A 89 -3.12 4.45 -12.91
CA TRP A 89 -3.67 4.70 -11.59
C TRP A 89 -2.77 5.68 -10.82
N GLY A 90 -3.35 6.81 -10.43
CA GLY A 90 -2.61 7.98 -9.98
C GLY A 90 -2.06 7.89 -8.56
N CYS A 91 -2.24 6.78 -7.84
CA CYS A 91 -1.90 6.71 -6.42
C CYS A 91 -1.48 5.30 -5.96
N CYS A 92 -1.04 5.22 -4.70
CA CYS A 92 -0.73 4.00 -3.97
C CYS A 92 0.36 3.16 -4.65
N GLY A 93 0.23 1.82 -4.60
CA GLY A 93 1.27 0.91 -5.05
C GLY A 93 1.71 1.11 -6.51
N ILE A 94 0.78 1.42 -7.40
CA ILE A 94 1.09 1.68 -8.82
C ILE A 94 1.91 2.96 -8.98
N TYR A 95 1.55 4.03 -8.27
CA TYR A 95 2.29 5.29 -8.32
C TYR A 95 3.68 5.16 -7.66
N LYS A 96 3.78 4.46 -6.51
CA LYS A 96 5.05 4.14 -5.85
C LYS A 96 6.02 3.43 -6.80
N ASP A 97 5.51 2.47 -7.56
CA ASP A 97 6.32 1.65 -8.48
C ASP A 97 6.67 2.37 -9.80
N ASN A 98 6.16 3.59 -10.02
CA ASN A 98 6.42 4.36 -11.23
C ASN A 98 7.91 4.75 -11.33
N ARG A 99 8.60 4.21 -12.34
CA ARG A 99 10.03 4.49 -12.60
C ARG A 99 10.33 5.96 -12.93
N LYS A 100 9.31 6.75 -13.29
CA LYS A 100 9.43 8.18 -13.58
C LYS A 100 9.34 9.07 -12.32
N LEU A 101 9.13 8.48 -11.14
CA LEU A 101 9.08 9.25 -9.90
C LEU A 101 10.43 9.95 -9.66
N ASN A 102 10.40 11.26 -9.45
CA ASN A 102 11.57 12.08 -9.20
C ASN A 102 11.32 12.97 -7.95
N PRO A 103 12.12 12.83 -6.87
CA PRO A 103 13.17 11.84 -6.69
C PRO A 103 12.62 10.39 -6.61
N PRO A 104 13.44 9.37 -6.92
CA PRO A 104 13.06 7.97 -6.78
C PRO A 104 12.57 7.64 -5.37
N CYS A 105 11.67 6.67 -5.27
CA CYS A 105 11.18 6.17 -3.99
C CYS A 105 12.32 5.54 -3.18
N ASP A 106 12.58 6.07 -1.98
CA ASP A 106 13.35 5.37 -0.95
C ASP A 106 12.38 4.61 -0.02
N ILE A 107 12.34 3.29 -0.18
CA ILE A 107 11.39 2.44 0.55
C ILE A 107 11.58 2.49 2.07
N ASN A 108 12.79 2.82 2.56
CA ASN A 108 13.06 2.90 4.00
C ASN A 108 12.55 4.20 4.63
N LYS A 109 12.14 5.16 3.80
CA LYS A 109 11.49 6.42 4.19
C LYS A 109 9.97 6.36 4.06
N LEU A 110 9.39 5.20 3.78
CA LEU A 110 7.94 5.02 3.80
C LEU A 110 7.50 4.45 5.13
N ILE A 111 6.36 4.92 5.63
CA ILE A 111 5.65 4.31 6.74
C ILE A 111 5.15 2.95 6.28
N LYS A 112 5.50 1.90 7.02
CA LYS A 112 5.04 0.55 6.75
C LYS A 112 3.92 0.21 7.75
N PRO A 113 2.64 0.18 7.32
CA PRO A 113 1.49 0.25 8.24
C PRO A 113 1.31 -0.98 9.14
N ASP A 114 2.05 -2.06 8.90
CA ASP A 114 2.09 -3.27 9.74
C ASP A 114 3.30 -3.34 10.69
N GLU A 115 4.23 -2.38 10.61
CA GLU A 115 5.36 -2.25 11.54
C GLU A 115 5.28 -0.97 12.38
N GLU A 116 4.60 0.05 11.87
CA GLU A 116 4.46 1.38 12.47
C GLU A 116 2.99 1.77 12.48
N ASP A 117 2.55 2.54 13.48
CA ASP A 117 1.21 3.13 13.47
C ASP A 117 1.21 4.39 12.59
N PRO A 118 0.53 4.40 11.42
CA PRO A 118 0.52 5.59 10.58
C PRO A 118 -0.18 6.78 11.24
N GLY A 119 -1.02 6.57 12.27
CA GLY A 119 -1.64 7.64 13.05
C GLY A 119 -0.65 8.51 13.82
N ASP A 120 0.52 7.96 14.16
CA ASP A 120 1.60 8.71 14.80
C ASP A 120 2.27 9.70 13.84
N TYR A 121 2.17 9.46 12.53
CA TYR A 121 2.85 10.24 11.48
C TYR A 121 1.90 11.07 10.61
N LEU A 122 0.69 10.58 10.37
CA LEU A 122 -0.25 11.10 9.38
C LEU A 122 -1.56 11.52 10.04
N LEU A 123 -2.05 12.68 9.64
CA LEU A 123 -3.37 13.18 9.98
C LEU A 123 -4.26 13.23 8.73
N PHE A 124 -5.37 12.50 8.76
CA PHE A 124 -6.39 12.50 7.71
C PHE A 124 -7.43 13.56 8.05
N LEU A 125 -7.46 14.64 7.28
CA LEU A 125 -8.37 15.76 7.47
C LEU A 125 -9.75 15.45 6.89
N ILE A 126 -10.79 16.10 7.44
CA ILE A 126 -12.17 16.03 6.91
C ILE A 126 -12.29 16.51 5.46
N SER A 127 -11.31 17.29 4.97
CA SER A 127 -11.21 17.70 3.57
C SER A 127 -10.76 16.57 2.63
N GLY A 128 -10.37 15.42 3.17
CA GLY A 128 -9.78 14.29 2.43
C GLY A 128 -8.26 14.40 2.22
N HIS A 129 -7.65 15.53 2.60
CA HIS A 129 -6.20 15.73 2.59
C HIS A 129 -5.52 14.93 3.70
N VAL A 130 -4.35 14.41 3.40
CA VAL A 130 -3.43 13.78 4.36
C VAL A 130 -2.27 14.73 4.59
N VAL A 131 -1.98 15.04 5.85
CA VAL A 131 -0.87 15.91 6.24
C VAL A 131 -0.01 15.23 7.31
N PRO A 132 1.28 15.60 7.47
CA PRO A 132 2.06 15.14 8.60
C PRO A 132 1.45 15.58 9.94
N GLN A 133 1.62 14.78 11.00
CA GLN A 133 1.28 15.18 12.36
C GLN A 133 2.10 16.41 12.79
N ARG A 134 1.56 17.19 13.73
CA ARG A 134 2.14 18.49 14.11
C ARG A 134 3.49 18.37 14.83
N ASN A 135 3.60 17.41 15.75
CA ASN A 135 4.71 17.31 16.71
C ASN A 135 5.73 16.21 16.36
N LEU A 136 6.05 16.07 15.07
CA LEU A 136 7.04 15.12 14.58
C LEU A 136 8.46 15.67 14.66
N CYS A 137 9.43 14.82 15.02
CA CYS A 137 10.83 15.16 14.78
C CYS A 137 11.15 15.17 13.27
N ASP A 138 12.30 15.74 12.87
CA ASP A 138 12.66 15.90 11.46
C ASP A 138 12.64 14.58 10.68
N ARG A 139 13.11 13.49 11.31
CA ARG A 139 13.13 12.16 10.70
C ARG A 139 11.71 11.63 10.45
N GLU A 140 10.83 11.75 11.42
CA GLU A 140 9.43 11.28 11.31
C GLU A 140 8.65 12.13 10.32
N ARG A 141 8.88 13.46 10.33
CA ARG A 141 8.30 14.39 9.36
C ARG A 141 8.71 14.04 7.94
N GLN A 142 10.01 13.79 7.71
CA GLN A 142 10.49 13.34 6.40
C GLN A 142 9.80 12.04 5.96
N LYS A 143 9.61 11.09 6.89
CA LYS A 143 8.94 9.82 6.60
C LYS A 143 7.47 10.02 6.23
N ALA A 144 6.76 10.90 6.95
CA ALA A 144 5.37 11.26 6.67
C ALA A 144 5.22 11.93 5.31
N GLU A 145 6.03 12.93 5.02
CA GLU A 145 6.03 13.68 3.76
C GLU A 145 6.36 12.77 2.57
N GLU A 146 7.37 11.91 2.72
CA GLU A 146 7.74 10.95 1.69
C GLU A 146 6.62 9.93 1.44
N THR A 147 5.95 9.44 2.50
CA THR A 147 4.80 8.55 2.38
C THR A 147 3.65 9.21 1.61
N ILE A 148 3.31 10.45 1.94
CA ILE A 148 2.26 11.21 1.23
C ILE A 148 2.61 11.40 -0.24
N ARG A 149 3.87 11.75 -0.54
CA ARG A 149 4.38 11.98 -1.89
C ARG A 149 4.41 10.70 -2.72
N VAL A 150 5.03 9.65 -2.21
CA VAL A 150 5.29 8.39 -2.94
C VAL A 150 4.03 7.57 -3.15
N PHE A 151 3.03 7.66 -2.27
CA PHE A 151 1.72 7.07 -2.52
C PHE A 151 0.73 8.05 -3.18
N ASN A 152 1.17 9.27 -3.48
CA ASN A 152 0.38 10.35 -4.07
C ASN A 152 -0.99 10.54 -3.39
N LEU A 153 -1.00 10.64 -2.05
CA LEU A 153 -2.24 10.61 -1.27
C LEU A 153 -3.12 11.86 -1.42
N ASN A 154 -2.59 12.92 -2.05
CA ASN A 154 -3.22 14.24 -2.17
C ASN A 154 -3.36 14.78 -3.61
N ASN A 155 -2.89 14.09 -4.65
CA ASN A 155 -3.02 14.62 -6.04
C ASN A 155 -3.93 13.75 -6.92
N ASP A 156 -4.85 13.02 -6.31
CA ASP A 156 -5.86 12.23 -7.02
C ASP A 156 -7.25 12.65 -6.52
N THR A 157 -7.98 13.39 -7.36
CA THR A 157 -9.33 13.90 -7.10
C THR A 157 -10.35 12.81 -6.76
N SER A 158 -10.14 11.58 -7.24
CA SER A 158 -11.01 10.44 -6.94
C SER A 158 -10.82 9.90 -5.50
N LEU A 159 -9.61 10.05 -4.93
CA LEU A 159 -9.32 9.70 -3.54
C LEU A 159 -10.04 10.62 -2.56
N PHE A 160 -10.04 11.93 -2.85
CA PHE A 160 -10.69 12.93 -1.99
C PHE A 160 -12.18 12.65 -1.81
N ASN A 161 -12.88 12.40 -2.91
CA ASN A 161 -14.31 12.12 -2.89
C ASN A 161 -14.63 10.78 -2.19
N SER A 162 -13.77 9.78 -2.36
CA SER A 162 -13.95 8.47 -1.72
C SER A 162 -13.79 8.53 -0.20
N ARG A 163 -12.88 9.38 0.32
CA ARG A 163 -12.69 9.58 1.77
C ARG A 163 -13.80 10.42 2.39
N LYS A 164 -14.32 11.42 1.68
CA LYS A 164 -15.44 12.25 2.14
C LYS A 164 -16.71 11.44 2.42
N ASN A 165 -16.99 10.45 1.57
CA ASN A 165 -18.21 9.64 1.64
C ASN A 165 -18.14 8.48 2.66
N THR A 166 -17.13 8.44 3.54
CA THR A 166 -16.99 7.41 4.60
C THR A 166 -17.56 7.89 5.94
N ILE A 167 -18.06 9.14 6.02
CA ILE A 167 -18.59 9.78 7.24
C ILE A 167 -20.13 10.02 7.15
N GLU A 168 -20.80 9.48 6.13
CA GLU A 168 -22.27 9.40 6.05
C GLU A 168 -22.72 7.95 6.26
#